data_AF-A0A0W0F4G7-F1
#
_entry.id   AF-A0A0W0F4G7-F1
#
_cell.length_a   1.000
_cell.length_b   1.000
_cell.length_c   1.000
_cell.angle_alpha   90.00
_cell.angle_beta   90.00
_cell.angle_gamma   90.00
#
_symmetry.space_group_name_H-M   'P 1'
#
loop_
_entity.id
_entity.type
_entity.pdbx_description
1 polymer ?
#
loop_
_entity_poly.entity_id
_entity_poly.type
_entity_poly.pdbx_seq_one_letter_code
_entity_poly.pdbx_strand_id
1 'polypeptide(L)'
;MPKGFPFRYTSDEMTGSKYVSYDSYEFQEDILAACGRTISVKFEYAKPSRSTGSKYFSWRIYPCSDKRFRSYLKPSHNAAIAHVQVDPAVMDASYGKAIRHDPSIISKALACSLNRGALVTICEASIVRKAERFPYLREYSEKLHPKTVLFVATGNDGWSEIIHTWPCAQTFRC
;
A
#
# COMPACT_ATOMS: atom_id res chain seq x y z
N MET A 1 -7.29 11.26 7.39
CA MET A 1 -6.35 10.16 7.65
C MET A 1 -5.71 10.39 9.01
N PRO A 2 -5.47 9.33 9.79
CA PRO A 2 -4.84 9.41 11.11
C PRO A 2 -3.48 10.12 11.07
N LYS A 3 -3.11 10.76 12.18
CA LYS A 3 -1.80 11.45 12.28
C LYS A 3 -0.67 10.42 12.23
N GLY A 4 0.24 10.55 11.27
CA GLY A 4 1.38 9.63 11.11
C GLY A 4 1.12 8.43 10.19
N PHE A 5 0.02 8.44 9.43
CA PHE A 5 -0.25 7.48 8.35
C PHE A 5 -0.26 8.22 7.01
N PRO A 6 0.32 7.68 5.93
CA PRO A 6 0.99 6.38 5.77
C PRO A 6 2.45 6.35 6.29
N PHE A 7 2.98 7.47 6.78
CA PHE A 7 4.37 7.57 7.26
C PHE A 7 4.45 8.09 8.69
N ARG A 8 5.18 7.38 9.53
CA ARG A 8 5.53 7.82 10.89
C ARG A 8 6.72 8.76 10.80
N TYR A 9 6.57 9.99 11.28
CA TYR A 9 7.68 10.94 11.39
C TYR A 9 8.28 10.89 12.79
N THR A 10 9.60 10.82 12.86
CA THR A 10 10.39 10.85 14.09
C THR A 10 11.30 12.07 14.06
N SER A 11 11.55 12.67 15.22
CA SER A 11 12.55 13.71 15.38
C SER A 11 13.89 13.08 15.73
N ASP A 12 14.95 13.53 15.08
CA ASP A 12 16.30 13.31 15.56
C ASP A 12 16.54 14.24 16.77
N GLU A 13 16.84 13.65 17.92
CA GLU A 13 17.05 14.38 19.18
C GLU A 13 18.29 15.27 19.13
N MET A 14 19.29 14.92 18.32
CA MET A 14 20.54 15.67 18.20
C MET A 14 20.40 16.88 17.28
N THR A 15 19.68 16.74 16.17
CA THR A 15 19.56 17.79 15.15
C THR A 15 18.23 18.53 15.18
N GLY A 16 17.23 18.03 15.91
CA GLY A 16 15.86 18.51 15.88
C GLY A 16 15.14 18.29 14.54
N SER A 17 15.80 17.64 13.57
CA SER A 17 15.26 17.43 12.24
C SER A 17 14.20 16.32 12.24
N LYS A 18 13.13 16.50 11.46
CA LYS A 18 12.09 15.48 11.29
C LYS A 18 12.42 14.61 10.10
N TYR A 19 12.43 13.29 10.30
CA TYR A 19 12.61 12.31 9.23
C TYR A 19 11.49 11.27 9.23
N VAL A 20 11.29 10.60 8.10
CA VAL A 20 10.36 9.47 7.98
C VAL A 20 11.00 8.23 8.57
N SER A 21 10.38 7.65 9.60
CA SER A 21 10.72 6.32 10.09
C SER A 21 10.13 5.28 9.15
N TYR A 22 10.98 4.34 8.72
CA TYR A 22 10.58 3.19 7.90
C TYR A 22 10.32 1.94 8.73
N ASP A 23 10.34 2.05 10.06
CA ASP A 23 10.03 0.92 10.92
C ASP A 23 8.54 0.56 10.85
N SER A 24 8.27 -0.73 10.98
CA SER A 24 6.89 -1.21 11.00
C SER A 24 6.18 -0.64 12.22
N TYR A 25 4.92 -0.25 12.04
CA TYR A 25 4.12 0.30 13.11
C TYR A 25 2.66 -0.08 12.90
N GLU A 26 1.91 -0.11 13.99
CA GLU A 26 0.46 -0.26 13.97
C GLU A 26 -0.17 0.68 14.99
N PHE A 27 -1.38 1.11 14.70
CA PHE A 27 -2.21 1.85 15.64
C PHE A 27 -3.68 1.59 15.35
N GLN A 28 -4.52 1.85 16.34
CA GLN A 28 -5.96 1.65 16.27
C GLN A 28 -6.65 3.02 16.31
N GLU A 29 -7.66 3.21 15.48
CA GLU A 29 -8.53 4.39 15.52
C GLU A 29 -10.01 3.98 15.46
N ASP A 30 -10.83 4.79 16.13
CA ASP A 30 -12.28 4.70 16.09
C ASP A 30 -12.81 5.66 15.03
N ILE A 31 -13.47 5.12 14.01
CA ILE A 31 -13.98 5.87 12.86
C ILE A 31 -15.51 5.84 12.87
N LEU A 32 -16.14 6.99 12.64
CA LEU A 32 -17.57 7.06 12.41
C LEU A 32 -17.90 6.51 11.02
N ALA A 33 -18.53 5.34 10.96
CA ALA A 33 -18.99 4.74 9.72
C ALA A 33 -20.21 5.50 9.16
N ALA A 34 -20.48 5.36 7.87
CA ALA A 34 -21.61 5.99 7.19
C ALA A 34 -22.98 5.64 7.83
N CYS A 35 -23.09 4.50 8.50
CA CYS A 35 -24.29 4.10 9.24
C CYS A 35 -24.44 4.79 10.61
N GLY A 36 -23.59 5.76 10.94
CA GLY A 36 -23.60 6.48 12.21
C GLY A 36 -23.01 5.68 13.39
N ARG A 37 -22.48 4.48 13.15
CA ARG A 37 -21.83 3.66 14.17
C ARG A 37 -20.32 3.91 14.18
N THR A 38 -19.75 4.04 15.36
CA THR A 38 -18.30 4.04 15.53
C THR A 38 -17.78 2.61 15.35
N ILE A 39 -16.87 2.42 14.41
CA ILE A 39 -16.14 1.18 14.19
C ILE A 39 -14.69 1.37 14.58
N SER A 40 -14.11 0.37 15.23
CA SER A 40 -12.69 0.40 15.54
C SER A 40 -11.91 -0.30 14.44
N VAL A 41 -10.87 0.34 13.93
CA VAL A 41 -10.03 -0.17 12.85
C VAL A 41 -8.56 -0.11 13.22
N LYS A 42 -7.80 -1.10 12.78
CA LYS A 42 -6.35 -1.15 12.94
C LYS A 42 -5.68 -0.78 11.63
N PHE A 43 -4.82 0.23 11.67
CA PHE A 43 -3.91 0.57 10.59
C PHE A 43 -2.55 -0.06 10.87
N GLU A 44 -1.97 -0.69 9.85
CA GLU A 44 -0.66 -1.33 9.92
C GLU A 44 0.19 -0.84 8.74
N TYR A 45 1.44 -0.50 9.02
CA TYR A 45 2.50 -0.42 8.04
C TYR A 45 3.58 -1.45 8.37
N ALA A 46 3.95 -2.25 7.37
CA ALA A 46 5.00 -3.25 7.48
C ALA A 46 6.09 -3.03 6.42
N LYS A 47 7.34 -2.97 6.86
CA LYS A 47 8.50 -2.90 5.96
C LYS A 47 8.81 -4.27 5.37
N PRO A 48 9.51 -4.36 4.22
CA PRO A 48 10.03 -5.63 3.72
C PRO A 48 10.84 -6.34 4.80
N SER A 49 10.58 -7.62 5.02
CA SER A 49 11.30 -8.43 6.01
C SER A 49 11.50 -9.85 5.52
N ARG A 50 12.75 -10.33 5.63
CA ARG A 50 13.10 -11.71 5.30
C ARG A 50 12.43 -12.71 6.25
N SER A 51 12.23 -12.34 7.51
CA SER A 51 11.63 -13.22 8.53
C SER A 51 10.16 -13.56 8.24
N THR A 52 9.43 -12.62 7.65
CA THR A 52 8.01 -12.81 7.27
C THR A 52 7.83 -13.20 5.81
N GLY A 53 8.93 -13.29 5.04
CA GLY A 53 8.90 -13.50 3.59
C GLY A 53 8.32 -12.32 2.80
N SER A 54 7.97 -11.20 3.45
CA SER A 54 7.38 -10.04 2.77
C SER A 54 8.45 -9.27 2.01
N LYS A 55 8.28 -9.18 0.69
CA LYS A 55 9.17 -8.43 -0.21
C LYS A 55 8.74 -6.98 -0.39
N TYR A 56 7.55 -6.61 0.09
CA TYR A 56 6.91 -5.32 -0.20
C TYR A 56 6.80 -4.45 1.06
N PHE A 57 6.85 -3.14 0.85
CA PHE A 57 6.30 -2.18 1.80
C PHE A 57 4.78 -2.32 1.77
N SER A 58 4.16 -2.60 2.92
CA SER A 58 2.73 -2.93 2.98
C SER A 58 1.99 -1.98 3.91
N TRP A 59 0.86 -1.46 3.45
CA TRP A 59 -0.11 -0.73 4.27
C TRP A 59 -1.40 -1.50 4.30
N ARG A 60 -1.93 -1.75 5.49
CA ARG A 60 -3.14 -2.57 5.70
C ARG A 60 -4.08 -1.89 6.66
N ILE A 61 -5.37 -2.10 6.42
CA ILE A 61 -6.45 -1.69 7.30
C ILE A 61 -7.24 -2.94 7.66
N TYR A 62 -7.44 -3.18 8.95
CA TYR A 62 -8.24 -4.29 9.46
C TYR A 62 -9.43 -3.76 10.24
N PRO A 63 -10.60 -4.37 10.12
CA PRO A 63 -11.66 -4.16 11.09
C PRO A 63 -11.22 -4.81 12.41
N CYS A 64 -11.26 -4.06 13.51
CA CYS A 64 -11.15 -4.68 14.82
C CYS A 64 -12.48 -5.36 15.12
N SER A 65 -12.47 -6.69 15.25
CA SER A 65 -13.67 -7.41 15.67
C SER A 65 -14.03 -6.97 17.08
N ASP A 66 -15.21 -6.38 17.27
CA ASP A 66 -15.76 -6.15 18.60
C ASP A 66 -15.82 -7.52 19.31
N LYS A 67 -15.24 -7.60 20.51
CA LYS A 67 -15.14 -8.85 21.28
C LYS A 67 -16.52 -9.50 21.50
N ARG A 68 -17.60 -8.73 21.36
CA ARG A 68 -19.00 -9.18 21.47
C ARG A 68 -19.49 -10.09 20.34
N PHE A 69 -18.83 -10.13 19.17
CA PHE A 69 -19.22 -11.01 18.05
C PHE A 69 -18.31 -12.24 17.89
N ARG A 70 -17.50 -12.57 18.90
CA ARG A 70 -16.54 -13.70 18.88
C ARG A 70 -17.16 -15.10 18.93
N SER A 71 -18.46 -15.28 18.75
CA SER A 71 -19.12 -16.55 19.10
C SER A 71 -19.11 -17.65 18.04
N TYR A 72 -18.74 -17.45 16.77
CA TYR A 72 -18.92 -18.55 15.78
C TYR A 72 -17.83 -18.76 14.73
N LEU A 73 -16.78 -17.95 14.66
CA LEU A 73 -15.70 -18.14 13.66
C LEU A 73 -14.34 -18.07 14.34
N LYS A 74 -13.56 -19.15 14.20
CA LYS A 74 -12.17 -19.23 14.69
C LYS A 74 -11.37 -18.02 14.15
N PRO A 75 -10.55 -17.36 14.98
CA PRO A 75 -9.88 -16.11 14.63
C PRO A 75 -8.58 -16.36 13.85
N SER A 76 -8.59 -17.20 12.81
CA SER A 76 -7.33 -17.55 12.13
C SER A 76 -6.84 -16.51 11.15
N HIS A 77 -7.67 -15.63 10.58
CA HIS A 77 -7.18 -14.56 9.71
C HIS A 77 -8.07 -13.31 9.79
N ASN A 78 -7.59 -12.25 10.47
CA ASN A 78 -8.12 -10.91 10.23
C ASN A 78 -7.73 -10.54 8.79
N ALA A 79 -8.62 -10.76 7.83
CA ALA A 79 -8.42 -10.31 6.46
C ALA A 79 -8.39 -8.78 6.45
N ALA A 80 -7.36 -8.20 5.86
CA ALA A 80 -7.31 -6.75 5.66
C ALA A 80 -8.45 -6.33 4.72
N ILE A 81 -9.23 -5.33 5.11
CA ILE A 81 -10.29 -4.74 4.27
C ILE A 81 -9.73 -3.79 3.21
N ALA A 82 -8.51 -3.32 3.40
CA ALA A 82 -7.74 -2.60 2.40
C ALA A 82 -6.25 -2.97 2.54
N HIS A 83 -5.58 -3.16 1.42
CA HIS A 83 -4.18 -3.55 1.37
C HIS A 83 -3.51 -2.91 0.16
N VAL A 84 -2.46 -2.14 0.43
CA VAL A 84 -1.55 -1.61 -0.59
C VAL A 84 -0.17 -2.20 -0.38
N GLN A 85 0.45 -2.65 -1.45
CA GLN A 85 1.85 -3.08 -1.50
C GLN A 85 2.62 -2.17 -2.44
N VAL A 86 3.84 -1.80 -2.05
CA VAL A 86 4.76 -1.03 -2.87
C VAL A 86 6.06 -1.80 -3.00
N ASP A 87 6.50 -2.00 -4.24
CA ASP A 87 7.76 -2.66 -4.54
C ASP A 87 8.97 -1.80 -4.08
N PRO A 88 10.02 -2.39 -3.50
CA PRO A 88 11.21 -1.64 -3.10
C PRO A 88 11.84 -0.82 -4.22
N ALA A 89 11.85 -1.33 -5.46
CA ALA A 89 12.41 -0.57 -6.59
C ALA A 89 11.67 0.76 -6.81
N VAL A 90 10.35 0.78 -6.57
CA VAL A 90 9.55 2.00 -6.64
C VAL A 90 9.89 2.97 -5.51
N MET A 91 10.08 2.46 -4.29
CA MET A 91 10.46 3.28 -3.13
C MET A 91 11.86 3.88 -3.23
N ASP A 92 12.76 3.20 -3.93
CA ASP A 92 14.14 3.65 -4.17
C ASP A 92 14.23 4.63 -5.36
N ALA A 93 13.24 4.61 -6.25
CA ALA A 93 13.16 5.51 -7.41
C ALA A 93 12.67 6.93 -7.08
N SER A 94 12.63 7.80 -8.10
CA SER A 94 12.06 9.15 -8.01
C SER A 94 10.60 9.14 -7.56
N TYR A 95 9.83 8.11 -7.96
CA TYR A 95 8.45 7.96 -7.52
C TYR A 95 8.33 7.72 -6.01
N GLY A 96 9.25 6.96 -5.41
CA GLY A 96 9.34 6.81 -3.97
C GLY A 96 9.55 8.15 -3.24
N LYS A 97 10.29 9.10 -3.84
CA LYS A 97 10.38 10.47 -3.29
C LYS A 97 9.01 11.17 -3.34
N ALA A 98 8.28 11.05 -4.44
CA ALA A 98 6.93 11.60 -4.56
C ALA A 98 5.98 10.99 -3.51
N ILE A 99 6.01 9.67 -3.30
CA ILE A 99 5.24 8.99 -2.25
C ILE A 99 5.55 9.57 -0.87
N ARG A 100 6.83 9.83 -0.55
CA ARG A 100 7.27 10.36 0.75
C ARG A 100 6.84 11.81 0.99
N HIS A 101 6.77 12.61 -0.08
CA HIS A 101 6.34 14.01 -0.01
C HIS A 101 4.82 14.16 -0.06
N ASP A 102 4.14 13.30 -0.82
CA ASP A 102 2.69 13.28 -0.96
C ASP A 102 2.09 11.98 -0.40
N PRO A 103 1.75 11.94 0.90
CA PRO A 103 1.09 10.80 1.52
C PRO A 103 -0.30 10.49 0.93
N SER A 104 -0.88 11.41 0.13
CA SER A 104 -2.17 11.18 -0.53
C SER A 104 -2.10 10.05 -1.55
N ILE A 105 -0.92 9.74 -2.10
CA ILE A 105 -0.73 8.64 -3.06
C ILE A 105 -1.13 7.30 -2.45
N ILE A 106 -0.58 6.95 -1.28
CA ILE A 106 -0.92 5.70 -0.58
C ILE A 106 -2.36 5.74 -0.06
N SER A 107 -2.82 6.90 0.42
CA SER A 107 -4.19 7.06 0.92
C SER A 107 -5.23 6.81 -0.18
N LYS A 108 -5.00 7.34 -1.40
CA LYS A 108 -5.84 7.10 -2.59
C LYS A 108 -5.77 5.64 -3.04
N ALA A 109 -4.58 5.03 -3.00
CA ALA A 109 -4.43 3.61 -3.30
C ALA A 109 -5.20 2.72 -2.32
N LEU A 110 -5.19 3.05 -1.03
CA LEU A 110 -5.97 2.34 0.00
C LEU A 110 -7.48 2.53 -0.18
N ALA A 111 -7.92 3.76 -0.50
CA ALA A 111 -9.32 4.00 -0.83
C ALA A 111 -9.76 3.18 -2.05
N CYS A 112 -8.90 3.08 -3.08
CA CYS A 112 -9.16 2.25 -4.24
C CYS A 112 -9.21 0.75 -3.89
N SER A 113 -8.27 0.27 -3.06
CA SER A 113 -8.25 -1.09 -2.53
C SER A 113 -9.55 -1.42 -1.79
N LEU A 114 -10.00 -0.52 -0.90
CA LEU A 114 -11.23 -0.67 -0.14
C LEU A 114 -12.47 -0.70 -1.06
N ASN A 115 -12.56 0.25 -2.00
CA ASN A 115 -13.70 0.36 -2.91
C ASN A 115 -13.85 -0.85 -3.84
N ARG A 116 -12.73 -1.46 -4.24
CA ARG A 116 -12.71 -2.61 -5.15
C ARG A 116 -12.68 -3.96 -4.43
N GLY A 117 -12.43 -3.99 -3.13
CA GLY A 117 -12.14 -5.23 -2.40
C GLY A 117 -10.92 -5.97 -2.98
N ALA A 118 -9.90 -5.23 -3.41
CA ALA A 118 -8.76 -5.75 -4.15
C ALA A 118 -7.43 -5.30 -3.50
N LEU A 119 -6.39 -6.13 -3.61
CA LEU A 119 -5.03 -5.73 -3.27
C LEU A 119 -4.50 -4.78 -4.36
N VAL A 120 -4.03 -3.60 -3.98
CA VAL A 120 -3.35 -2.70 -4.91
C VAL A 120 -1.83 -2.84 -4.77
N THR A 121 -1.16 -3.23 -5.84
CA THR A 121 0.31 -3.33 -5.91
C THR A 121 0.86 -2.20 -6.78
N ILE A 122 1.74 -1.37 -6.21
CA ILE A 122 2.47 -0.31 -6.89
C ILE A 122 3.85 -0.84 -7.24
N CYS A 123 4.14 -0.99 -8.54
CA CYS A 123 5.39 -1.59 -9.03
C CYS A 123 5.82 -0.98 -10.36
N GLU A 124 7.06 -1.21 -10.79
CA GLU A 124 7.51 -0.79 -12.13
C GLU A 124 6.99 -1.73 -13.22
N ALA A 125 6.80 -1.20 -14.43
CA ALA A 125 6.45 -2.00 -15.61
C ALA A 125 7.48 -3.11 -15.88
N SER A 126 8.77 -2.86 -15.61
CA SER A 126 9.84 -3.85 -15.72
C SER A 126 9.62 -5.09 -14.84
N ILE A 127 8.98 -4.92 -13.68
CA ILE A 127 8.65 -5.99 -12.72
C ILE A 127 7.44 -6.77 -13.22
N VAL A 128 6.41 -6.08 -13.70
CA VAL A 128 5.20 -6.72 -14.27
C VAL A 128 5.56 -7.63 -15.45
N ARG A 129 6.48 -7.22 -16.32
CA ARG A 129 6.96 -8.04 -17.46
C ARG A 129 7.56 -9.38 -17.05
N LYS A 130 8.22 -9.42 -15.90
CA LYS A 130 8.96 -10.60 -15.40
C LYS A 130 8.15 -11.42 -14.40
N ALA A 131 7.08 -10.86 -13.85
CA ALA A 131 6.31 -11.49 -12.80
C ALA A 131 5.31 -12.50 -13.40
N GLU A 132 5.46 -13.78 -13.01
CA GLU A 132 4.48 -14.83 -13.32
C GLU A 132 3.09 -14.52 -12.75
N ARG A 133 3.03 -13.68 -11.71
CA ARG A 133 1.79 -13.25 -11.04
C ARG A 133 0.87 -12.39 -11.93
N PHE A 134 1.37 -11.78 -13.01
CA PHE A 134 0.60 -10.85 -13.83
C PHE A 134 0.58 -11.25 -15.33
N PRO A 135 0.13 -12.48 -15.67
CA PRO A 135 0.29 -13.00 -17.02
C PRO A 135 -0.44 -12.15 -18.07
N TYR A 136 -1.65 -11.67 -17.74
CA TYR A 136 -2.47 -10.85 -18.64
C TYR A 136 -1.98 -9.41 -18.82
N LEU A 137 -1.18 -8.92 -17.88
CA LEU A 137 -0.67 -7.54 -17.94
C LEU A 137 0.68 -7.47 -18.66
N ARG A 138 1.28 -8.61 -18.97
CA ARG A 138 2.61 -8.69 -19.60
C ARG A 138 2.64 -7.95 -20.94
N GLU A 139 1.73 -8.29 -21.86
CA GLU A 139 1.68 -7.68 -23.19
C GLU A 139 1.48 -6.15 -23.11
N TYR A 140 0.59 -5.70 -22.22
CA TYR A 140 0.38 -4.27 -22.01
C TYR A 140 1.63 -3.59 -21.44
N SER A 141 2.28 -4.22 -20.45
CA SER A 141 3.48 -3.68 -19.80
C SER A 141 4.70 -3.59 -20.74
N GLU A 142 4.76 -4.42 -21.79
CA GLU A 142 5.81 -4.38 -22.82
C GLU A 142 5.75 -3.10 -23.67
N LYS A 143 4.54 -2.55 -23.87
CA LYS A 143 4.31 -1.29 -24.62
C LYS A 143 4.70 -0.04 -23.83
N LEU A 144 4.92 -0.15 -22.53
CA LEU A 144 5.25 0.97 -21.65
C LEU A 144 6.76 1.20 -21.55
N HIS A 145 7.19 2.34 -20.99
CA HIS A 145 8.58 2.50 -20.58
C HIS A 145 8.88 1.59 -19.37
N PRO A 146 10.05 0.93 -19.28
CA PRO A 146 10.36 0.01 -18.18
C PRO A 146 10.21 0.62 -16.78
N LYS A 147 10.53 1.91 -16.63
CA LYS A 147 10.44 2.69 -15.38
C LYS A 147 9.07 3.33 -15.14
N THR A 148 8.07 3.07 -15.98
CA THR A 148 6.70 3.51 -15.72
C THR A 148 6.19 2.80 -14.47
N VAL A 149 5.67 3.55 -13.51
CA VAL A 149 5.08 2.97 -12.30
C VAL A 149 3.62 2.65 -12.56
N LEU A 150 3.21 1.44 -12.17
CA LEU A 150 1.89 0.87 -12.39
C LEU A 150 1.22 0.64 -11.05
N PHE A 151 -0.08 0.93 -10.99
CA PHE A 151 -0.96 0.54 -9.91
C PHE A 151 -1.78 -0.63 -10.43
N VAL A 152 -1.51 -1.82 -9.90
CA VAL A 152 -2.14 -3.06 -10.29
C VAL A 152 -3.12 -3.48 -9.20
N ALA A 153 -4.42 -3.49 -9.50
CA ALA A 153 -5.42 -4.06 -8.60
C ALA A 153 -5.52 -5.57 -8.84
N THR A 154 -5.50 -6.38 -7.79
CA THR A 154 -5.68 -7.85 -7.86
C THR A 154 -6.85 -8.26 -6.98
N GLY A 155 -7.88 -8.83 -7.60
CA GLY A 155 -9.09 -9.32 -6.93
C GLY A 155 -8.87 -10.65 -6.19
N ASN A 156 -9.90 -11.09 -5.47
CA ASN A 156 -9.89 -12.37 -4.75
C ASN A 156 -9.92 -13.59 -5.68
N ASP A 157 -10.38 -13.40 -6.92
CA ASP A 157 -10.35 -14.37 -8.02
C ASP A 157 -8.96 -14.50 -8.68
N GLY A 158 -8.00 -13.68 -8.26
CA GLY A 158 -6.67 -13.62 -8.84
C GLY A 158 -6.60 -12.79 -10.13
N TRP A 159 -7.70 -12.20 -10.59
CA TRP A 159 -7.70 -11.31 -11.74
C TRP A 159 -6.94 -10.02 -11.40
N SER A 160 -6.07 -9.59 -12.32
CA SER A 160 -5.28 -8.37 -12.15
C SER A 160 -5.53 -7.38 -13.28
N GLU A 161 -5.70 -6.11 -12.93
CA GLU A 161 -5.89 -5.01 -13.88
C GLU A 161 -5.02 -3.80 -13.51
N ILE A 162 -4.62 -3.00 -14.50
CA ILE A 162 -3.94 -1.73 -14.26
C ILE A 162 -4.99 -0.65 -14.06
N ILE A 163 -5.03 -0.07 -12.86
CA ILE A 163 -5.99 0.96 -12.49
C ILE A 163 -5.43 2.38 -12.62
N HIS A 164 -4.10 2.53 -12.65
CA HIS A 164 -3.43 3.81 -12.83
C HIS A 164 -1.98 3.60 -13.32
N THR A 165 -1.47 4.56 -14.08
CA THR A 165 -0.08 4.59 -14.55
C THR A 165 0.54 5.95 -14.26
N TRP A 166 1.75 5.94 -13.71
CA TRP A 166 2.56 7.13 -13.55
C TRP A 166 3.74 7.07 -14.53
N PRO A 167 3.75 7.90 -15.58
CA PRO A 167 4.83 7.90 -16.55
C PRO A 167 6.14 8.30 -15.85
N CYS A 168 7.23 7.62 -16.21
CA CYS A 168 8.55 8.11 -15.84
C CYS A 168 8.68 9.50 -16.47
N ALA A 169 8.80 10.54 -15.64
CA ALA A 169 9.16 11.86 -16.15
C ALA A 169 10.46 11.67 -16.95
N GLN A 170 10.39 11.88 -18.26
CA GLN A 170 11.60 12.12 -19.03
C GLN A 170 12.30 13.25 -18.28
N THR A 171 13.52 13.02 -17.82
CA THR A 171 14.39 14.11 -17.40
C THR A 171 14.35 15.15 -18.51
N PHE A 172 13.58 16.21 -18.32
CA PHE A 172 13.77 17.44 -19.07
C PHE A 172 15.20 17.84 -18.75
N ARG A 173 16.09 17.59 -19.73
CA ARG A 173 17.42 18.17 -19.70
C ARG A 173 17.18 19.67 -19.77
N CYS A 174 17.42 20.38 -18.67
CA CYS A 174 17.75 21.79 -18.74
C CYS A 174 19.09 21.93 -19.45
#